data_AF-A0A6J4N6F6-F1
#
_entry.id   AF-A0A6J4N6F6-F1
#
_cell.length_a   1.000
_cell.length_b   1.000
_cell.length_c   1.000
_cell.angle_alpha   90.00
_cell.angle_beta   90.00
_cell.angle_gamma   90.00
#
_symmetry.space_group_name_H-M   'P 1'
#
loop_
_entity.id
_entity.type
_entity.pdbx_description
1 polymer ?
#
loop_
_entity_poly.entity_id
_entity_poly.type
_entity_poly.pdbx_seq_one_letter_code
_entity_poly.pdbx_strand_id
1 'polypeptide(L)'
;MAATARNPDRLKDLVEQFGDQILRLRLDVIDRTSVQAAVQAAHAHFGQLDVIVNNAGYGLFRAIEEVSEVDVNEIIVRPIGQSG
;
A
#
# COMPACT_ATOMS: atom_id res chain seq x y z
N MET A 1 0.07 -2.69 -15.45
CA MET A 1 0.15 -3.01 -14.00
C MET A 1 -0.38 -1.83 -13.18
N ALA A 2 -0.92 -2.07 -11.99
CA ALA A 2 -1.28 -0.99 -11.06
C ALA A 2 -0.10 -0.65 -10.15
N ALA A 3 0.31 0.61 -10.10
CA ALA A 3 1.28 1.12 -9.14
C ALA A 3 0.54 1.98 -8.09
N THR A 4 0.84 1.74 -6.81
CA THR A 4 0.09 2.37 -5.71
C THR A 4 1.00 3.11 -4.75
N ALA A 5 0.53 4.23 -4.21
CA ALA A 5 1.22 5.02 -3.18
C ALA A 5 0.22 5.86 -2.37
N ARG A 6 0.58 6.28 -1.15
CA ARG A 6 -0.23 7.26 -0.39
C ARG A 6 -0.38 8.59 -1.14
N ASN A 7 0.68 9.00 -1.83
CA ASN A 7 0.64 10.12 -2.78
C ASN A 7 0.97 9.62 -4.20
N PRO A 8 -0.01 9.55 -5.12
CA PRO A 8 0.18 9.12 -6.51
C PRO A 8 1.15 9.97 -7.33
N ASP A 9 1.44 11.21 -6.92
CA ASP A 9 2.42 12.07 -7.61
C ASP A 9 3.84 11.50 -7.53
N ARG A 10 4.12 10.69 -6.49
CA ARG A 10 5.39 9.96 -6.35
C ARG A 10 5.60 8.91 -7.44
N LEU A 11 4.56 8.58 -8.22
CA LEU A 11 4.60 7.63 -9.31
C LEU A 11 4.70 8.31 -10.69
N LYS A 12 4.89 9.64 -10.74
CA LYS A 12 4.99 10.41 -11.99
C LYS A 12 6.08 9.86 -12.90
N ASP A 13 7.28 9.65 -12.36
CA ASP A 13 8.44 9.15 -13.11
C ASP A 13 8.17 7.77 -13.73
N LEU A 14 7.45 6.89 -13.01
CA LEU A 14 7.02 5.59 -13.52
C LEU A 14 6.06 5.75 -14.71
N VAL A 15 5.10 6.68 -14.63
CA VAL A 15 4.18 6.94 -15.75
C VAL A 15 4.90 7.59 -16.92
N GLU A 16 5.86 8.47 -16.69
CA GLU A 16 6.68 9.04 -17.77
C GLU A 16 7.50 7.94 -18.48
N GLN A 17 7.99 6.95 -17.74
CA GLN A 17 8.78 5.85 -18.30
C GLN A 17 7.93 4.79 -19.03
N PHE A 18 6.77 4.42 -18.48
CA PHE A 18 6.00 3.27 -18.95
C PHE A 18 4.66 3.63 -19.62
N GLY A 19 4.25 4.90 -19.55
CA GLY A 19 3.03 5.41 -20.17
C GLY A 19 1.77 4.69 -19.71
N ASP A 20 0.92 4.34 -20.67
CA ASP A 20 -0.38 3.68 -20.44
C ASP A 20 -0.28 2.25 -19.90
N GLN A 21 0.94 1.69 -19.81
CA GLN A 21 1.16 0.38 -19.20
C GLN A 21 1.03 0.42 -17.67
N ILE A 22 1.01 1.62 -17.06
CA ILE A 22 0.87 1.80 -15.61
C ILE A 22 -0.39 2.57 -15.27
N LEU A 23 -1.24 1.94 -14.45
CA LEU A 23 -2.35 2.61 -13.77
C LEU A 23 -1.86 3.11 -12.41
N ARG A 24 -1.84 4.43 -12.19
CA ARG A 24 -1.52 5.02 -10.87
C ARG A 24 -2.76 5.03 -9.99
N LEU A 25 -2.65 4.52 -8.78
CA LEU A 25 -3.71 4.54 -7.78
C LEU A 25 -3.22 5.07 -6.44
N ARG A 26 -4.10 5.78 -5.73
CA ARG A 26 -3.88 6.10 -4.32
C ARG A 26 -4.14 4.85 -3.49
N LEU A 27 -3.24 4.56 -2.55
CA LEU A 27 -3.44 3.51 -1.54
C LEU A 27 -2.80 3.92 -0.22
N ASP A 28 -3.59 3.91 0.84
CA ASP A 28 -3.11 3.83 2.21
C ASP A 28 -3.49 2.44 2.76
N VAL A 29 -2.50 1.61 3.08
CA VAL A 29 -2.75 0.22 3.51
C VAL A 29 -3.32 0.11 4.92
N ILE A 30 -3.21 1.16 5.73
CA ILE A 30 -3.77 1.20 7.08
C ILE A 30 -5.28 1.53 7.01
N ASP A 31 -5.72 2.18 5.92
CA ASP A 31 -7.12 2.51 5.66
C ASP A 31 -7.80 1.43 4.79
N ARG A 32 -8.69 0.66 5.42
CA ARG A 32 -9.46 -0.40 4.75
C ARG A 32 -10.29 0.11 3.58
N THR A 33 -10.85 1.31 3.67
CA THR A 33 -11.65 1.90 2.58
C THR A 33 -10.74 2.29 1.42
N SER A 34 -9.55 2.83 1.70
CA SER A 34 -8.55 3.09 0.66
C SER A 34 -8.11 1.80 -0.05
N VAL A 35 -7.92 0.70 0.68
CA VAL A 35 -7.58 -0.61 0.10
C VAL A 35 -8.69 -1.08 -0.83
N GLN A 36 -9.94 -1.06 -0.37
CA GLN A 36 -11.09 -1.49 -1.18
C GLN A 36 -11.24 -0.67 -2.46
N ALA A 37 -11.10 0.65 -2.37
CA ALA A 37 -11.19 1.54 -3.52
C ALA A 37 -10.08 1.25 -4.56
N ALA A 38 -8.83 1.04 -4.10
CA ALA A 38 -7.72 0.73 -4.99
C ALA A 38 -7.90 -0.63 -5.70
N VAL A 39 -8.36 -1.65 -4.98
CA VAL A 39 -8.63 -2.98 -5.55
C VAL A 39 -9.76 -2.92 -6.58
N GLN A 40 -10.85 -2.21 -6.26
CA GLN A 40 -11.97 -2.04 -7.20
C GLN A 40 -11.54 -1.31 -8.47
N ALA A 41 -10.76 -0.22 -8.34
CA ALA A 41 -10.25 0.51 -9.49
C ALA A 41 -9.32 -0.35 -10.36
N ALA A 42 -8.42 -1.12 -9.74
CA ALA A 42 -7.53 -2.03 -10.46
C ALA A 42 -8.33 -3.13 -11.18
N HIS A 43 -9.31 -3.74 -10.52
CA HIS A 43 -10.18 -4.76 -11.11
C HIS A 43 -11.04 -4.19 -12.24
N ALA A 44 -11.61 -2.99 -12.09
CA ALA A 44 -12.38 -2.35 -13.14
C ALA A 44 -11.54 -2.05 -14.40
N HIS A 45 -10.25 -1.77 -14.24
CA HIS A 45 -9.35 -1.47 -15.35
C HIS A 45 -8.75 -2.72 -16.01
N PHE A 46 -8.32 -3.70 -15.23
CA PHE A 46 -7.61 -4.90 -15.74
C PHE A 46 -8.50 -6.14 -15.86
N GLY A 47 -9.72 -6.12 -15.33
CA GLY A 47 -10.62 -7.27 -15.27
C GLY A 47 -10.22 -8.22 -14.13
N GLN A 48 -9.18 -9.03 -14.33
CA GLN A 48 -8.68 -9.96 -13.31
C GLN A 48 -7.37 -9.46 -12.71
N LEU A 49 -7.14 -9.76 -11.42
CA LEU A 49 -5.88 -9.48 -10.73
C LEU A 49 -5.19 -10.80 -10.38
N ASP A 50 -4.15 -11.14 -11.14
CA ASP A 50 -3.43 -12.42 -10.98
C ASP A 50 -2.38 -12.39 -9.86
N VAL A 51 -1.79 -11.22 -9.63
CA VAL A 51 -0.70 -11.03 -8.66
C VAL A 51 -0.93 -9.74 -7.89
N ILE A 52 -0.88 -9.83 -6.56
CA ILE A 52 -0.94 -8.68 -5.65
C ILE A 52 0.32 -8.71 -4.78
N VAL A 53 1.07 -7.61 -4.78
CA VAL A 53 2.29 -7.46 -3.98
C VAL A 53 2.02 -6.49 -2.83
N ASN A 54 2.04 -6.99 -1.59
CA ASN A 54 1.89 -6.15 -0.40
C ASN A 54 3.24 -5.54 0.00
N ASN A 55 3.67 -4.51 -0.72
CA ASN A 55 4.96 -3.84 -0.51
C ASN A 55 4.89 -2.68 0.51
N ALA A 56 3.91 -2.67 1.41
CA ALA A 56 3.68 -1.53 2.30
C ALA A 56 4.45 -1.58 3.63
N GLY A 57 5.40 -2.51 3.77
CA GLY A 57 6.30 -2.56 4.92
C GLY A 57 7.37 -1.48 4.82
N TYR A 58 7.41 -0.57 5.80
CA TYR A 58 8.61 0.20 6.08
C TYR A 58 9.56 -0.67 6.90
N GLY A 59 10.76 -0.95 6.40
CA GLY A 59 11.83 -1.52 7.21
C GLY A 59 12.36 -0.47 8.17
N LEU A 60 12.02 -0.56 9.46
CA LEU A 60 12.67 0.23 10.50
C LEU A 60 14.09 -0.33 10.69
N PHE A 61 15.08 0.20 9.96
CA PHE A 61 16.49 -0.05 10.25
C PHE A 61 16.92 0.83 11.44
N ARG A 62 16.62 0.40 12.67
CA ARG A 62 17.27 0.88 13.91
C ARG A 62 17.92 -0.28 14.64
N ALA A 63 18.96 0.02 15.43
CA ALA A 63 19.56 -0.96 16.33
C ALA A 63 18.48 -1.53 17.27
N ILE A 64 18.48 -2.85 17.47
CA ILE A 64 17.44 -3.57 18.21
C ILE A 64 17.29 -3.08 19.67
N GLU A 65 18.28 -2.34 20.17
CA GLU A 65 18.37 -1.83 21.54
C GLU A 65 17.57 -0.54 21.78
N GLU A 66 16.96 0.06 20.75
CA GLU A 66 16.29 1.37 20.85
C GLU A 66 14.79 1.35 20.44
N VAL A 67 14.18 0.16 20.35
CA VAL A 67 12.75 0.02 20.03
C VAL A 67 11.93 0.13 21.33
N SER A 68 11.26 1.25 21.53
CA SER A 68 10.27 1.39 22.60
C SER A 68 8.96 0.70 22.21
N GLU A 69 8.16 0.19 23.15
CA GLU A 69 6.86 -0.47 22.89
C GLU A 69 5.90 0.36 21.99
N VAL A 70 6.10 1.67 21.94
CA VAL A 70 5.35 2.62 21.11
C VAL A 70 5.63 2.44 19.60
N ASP A 71 6.86 2.09 19.21
CA ASP A 71 7.26 1.92 17.79
C ASP A 71 6.73 0.61 17.19
N VAL A 72 6.44 -0.39 18.02
CA VAL A 72 5.95 -1.71 17.58
C VAL A 72 4.53 -1.61 16.99
N ASN A 73 3.70 -0.67 17.47
CA ASN A 73 2.34 -0.50 16.95
C ASN A 73 2.28 0.11 15.54
N GLU A 74 3.33 0.83 15.10
CA GLU A 74 3.40 1.36 13.73
C GLU A 74 3.80 0.27 12.72
N ILE A 75 4.53 -0.75 13.18
CA ILE A 75 5.01 -1.87 12.35
C ILE A 75 3.99 -3.02 12.35
N ILE A 76 3.34 -3.26 13.49
CA ILE A 76 2.32 -4.30 13.65
C ILE A 76 0.94 -3.67 13.45
N VAL A 77 0.40 -3.78 12.24
CA VAL A 77 -1.03 -3.57 12.00
C VAL A 77 -1.81 -4.51 12.93
N ARG A 78 -2.46 -3.98 13.97
CA ARG A 78 -3.28 -4.79 14.89
C ARG A 78 -4.41 -5.49 14.11
N PRO A 79 -4.79 -6.72 14.51
CA PRO A 79 -5.82 -7.46 13.82
C PRO A 79 -7.18 -6.75 13.96
N ILE A 80 -7.85 -6.64 12.83
CA ILE A 80 -9.30 -6.50 12.69
C ILE A 80 -10.03 -7.45 13.64
N GLY A 81 -10.79 -6.89 14.59
CA GLY A 81 -11.78 -7.63 15.40
C GLY A 81 -11.51 -7.64 16.90
N GLN A 82 -11.82 -6.54 17.59
CA GLN A 82 -12.26 -6.55 18.99
C GLN A 82 -13.49 -5.65 19.05
N SER A 83 -14.67 -6.25 18.85
CA SER A 83 -15.95 -5.63 19.20
C SER A 83 -16.74 -6.71 19.93
N GLY A 84 -16.88 -6.51 21.25
CA GLY A 84 -17.92 -7.17 22.04
C GLY A 84 -19.27 -6.52 21.83
#